data_AF-A0A0C9TF09-F1
#
_entry.id   AF-A0A0C9TF09-F1
#
_cell.length_a   1.000
_cell.length_b   1.000
_cell.length_c   1.000
_cell.angle_alpha   90.00
_cell.angle_beta   90.00
_cell.angle_gamma   90.00
#
_symmetry.space_group_name_H-M   'P 1'
#
loop_
_entity.id
_entity.type
_entity.pdbx_description
1 polymer ?
#
loop_
_entity_poly.entity_id
_entity_poly.type
_entity_poly.pdbx_seq_one_letter_code
_entity_poly.pdbx_strand_id
1 'polypeptide(L)'
;MDGFPNMPDPSTVDDIINMSILEPVLCRSELTHLVIQYPTQLQLSEDDLRIIGMKLPKLRRLTLAERPFHIAPPLLNISALLVVIEKCPSLESIGLYINGDACKDPTEFVKPLPTLRTLRFGMSPLSKENTSEAAFFLSRLLTMSVIPDVPIVNTSDFLFDDSYEDILPREVAGLRRQRTNAWIEVGKMLPNLITARDEERRRIEILERENATLMRQGNISLLYYAYI
;
A
#
# COMPACT_ATOMS: atom_id res chain seq x y z
N MET A 1 38.28 6.58 -18.83
CA MET A 1 38.38 5.18 -18.35
C MET A 1 37.63 5.14 -17.03
N ASP A 2 36.31 5.06 -17.12
CA ASP A 2 35.40 5.70 -16.17
C ASP A 2 34.99 4.73 -15.06
N GLY A 3 35.64 3.56 -14.97
CA GLY A 3 35.40 2.54 -13.94
C GLY A 3 34.03 1.88 -13.99
N PHE A 4 33.09 2.37 -14.79
CA PHE A 4 31.81 1.71 -15.04
C PHE A 4 32.00 0.61 -16.09
N PRO A 5 31.63 -0.66 -15.79
CA PRO A 5 31.64 -1.70 -16.80
C PRO A 5 30.72 -1.29 -17.95
N ASN A 6 31.26 -1.25 -19.17
CA ASN A 6 30.55 -0.85 -20.39
C ASN A 6 29.38 -1.78 -20.77
N MET A 7 29.20 -2.89 -20.04
CA MET A 7 27.96 -3.64 -20.00
C MET A 7 27.70 -4.07 -18.55
N PRO A 8 26.52 -3.75 -17.97
CA PRO A 8 26.13 -4.38 -16.72
C PRO A 8 26.06 -5.90 -16.95
N ASP A 9 26.66 -6.67 -16.06
CA ASP A 9 26.43 -8.12 -16.04
C ASP A 9 24.91 -8.35 -15.93
N PRO A 10 24.35 -9.32 -16.68
CA PRO A 10 22.94 -9.63 -16.57
C PRO A 10 22.68 -10.05 -15.13
N SER A 11 21.88 -9.25 -14.40
CA SER A 11 21.41 -9.60 -13.05
C SER A 11 20.90 -11.04 -13.10
N THR A 12 21.56 -11.92 -12.35
CA THR A 12 21.13 -13.32 -12.28
C THR A 12 20.10 -13.45 -11.17
N VAL A 13 19.38 -14.57 -11.13
CA VAL A 13 18.45 -14.87 -10.03
C VAL A 13 19.17 -14.91 -8.67
N ASP A 14 20.50 -15.01 -8.68
CA ASP A 14 21.36 -15.09 -7.48
C ASP A 14 21.61 -13.72 -6.84
N ASP A 15 21.32 -12.61 -7.52
CA ASP A 15 21.44 -11.26 -6.94
C ASP A 15 20.16 -10.92 -6.16
N ILE A 16 20.01 -11.53 -4.99
CA ILE A 16 18.80 -11.39 -4.17
C ILE A 16 19.01 -10.33 -3.10
N ILE A 17 18.16 -9.30 -3.10
CA ILE A 17 18.03 -8.41 -1.94
C ILE A 17 17.07 -9.05 -0.93
N ASN A 18 17.59 -9.35 0.25
CA ASN A 18 16.83 -9.87 1.40
C ASN A 18 17.03 -8.97 2.63
N MET A 19 16.40 -9.33 3.74
CA MET A 19 16.43 -8.54 4.97
C MET A 19 17.85 -8.33 5.54
N SER A 20 18.76 -9.29 5.40
CA SER A 20 20.14 -9.16 5.89
C SER A 20 20.91 -8.04 5.19
N ILE A 21 20.61 -7.80 3.91
CA ILE A 21 21.21 -6.70 3.14
C ILE A 21 20.62 -5.35 3.55
N LEU A 22 19.34 -5.32 3.97
CA LEU A 22 18.67 -4.09 4.39
C LEU A 22 19.00 -3.67 5.82
N GLU A 23 19.38 -4.59 6.69
CA GLU A 23 19.60 -4.37 8.12
C GLU A 23 20.47 -3.12 8.44
N PRO A 24 21.60 -2.85 7.76
CA PRO A 24 22.40 -1.66 8.04
C PRO A 24 21.65 -0.35 7.79
N VAL A 25 20.74 -0.32 6.81
CA VAL A 25 19.91 0.85 6.49
C VAL A 25 18.88 1.09 7.60
N LEU A 26 18.35 0.00 8.18
CA LEU A 26 17.34 0.07 9.25
C LEU A 26 17.87 0.64 10.57
N CYS A 27 19.18 0.80 10.71
CA CYS A 27 19.80 1.50 11.84
C CYS A 27 19.59 3.02 11.80
N ARG A 28 19.03 3.57 10.72
CA ARG A 28 18.76 5.01 10.55
C ARG A 28 17.31 5.35 10.89
N SER A 29 16.98 5.49 12.17
CA SER A 29 15.61 5.80 12.64
C SER A 29 15.03 7.11 12.11
N GLU A 30 15.89 8.03 11.64
CA GLU A 30 15.51 9.30 11.03
C GLU A 30 15.17 9.18 9.53
N LEU A 31 15.27 7.98 8.95
CA LEU A 31 15.00 7.77 7.54
C LEU A 31 13.52 8.00 7.25
N THR A 32 13.25 8.98 6.39
CA THR A 32 11.90 9.34 5.94
C THR A 32 11.54 8.70 4.60
N HIS A 33 12.54 8.20 3.86
CA HIS A 33 12.40 7.70 2.51
C HIS A 33 13.26 6.45 2.32
N LEU A 34 12.62 5.32 2.02
CA LEU A 34 13.30 4.10 1.61
C LEU A 34 12.74 3.69 0.26
N VAL A 35 13.57 3.80 -0.77
CA VAL A 35 13.22 3.46 -2.15
C VAL A 35 14.28 2.50 -2.67
N ILE A 36 13.86 1.28 -2.98
CA ILE A 36 14.69 0.24 -3.56
C ILE A 36 14.06 -0.16 -4.87
N GLN A 37 14.73 0.17 -5.97
CA GLN A 37 14.35 -0.28 -7.30
C GLN A 37 15.34 -1.35 -7.70
N TYR A 38 14.80 -2.49 -8.10
CA TYR A 38 15.64 -3.66 -8.35
C TYR A 38 15.07 -4.51 -9.49
N PRO A 39 15.94 -5.13 -10.32
CA PRO A 39 15.48 -5.96 -11.44
C PRO A 39 14.67 -7.19 -11.02
N THR A 40 14.87 -7.72 -9.83
CA THR A 40 14.13 -8.88 -9.29
C THR A 40 13.26 -8.46 -8.10
N GLN A 41 12.32 -9.32 -7.69
CA GLN A 41 11.57 -9.10 -6.45
C GLN A 41 12.49 -9.22 -5.23
N LEU A 42 12.22 -8.42 -4.19
CA LEU A 42 12.94 -8.56 -2.92
C LEU A 42 12.44 -9.81 -2.19
N GLN A 43 13.35 -10.54 -1.55
CA GLN A 43 13.00 -11.64 -0.66
C GLN A 43 12.66 -11.11 0.72
N LEU A 44 11.43 -10.60 0.85
CA LEU A 44 10.89 -10.05 2.10
C LEU A 44 9.55 -10.69 2.42
N SER A 45 9.37 -11.02 3.69
CA SER A 45 8.14 -11.51 4.29
C SER A 45 7.33 -10.36 4.93
N GLU A 46 6.09 -10.64 5.36
CA GLU A 46 5.31 -9.70 6.15
C GLU A 46 5.98 -9.38 7.50
N ASP A 47 6.73 -10.32 8.07
CA ASP A 47 7.50 -10.09 9.31
C ASP A 47 8.64 -9.09 9.09
N ASP A 48 9.31 -9.16 7.94
CA ASP A 48 10.35 -8.20 7.57
C ASP A 48 9.77 -6.80 7.41
N LEU A 49 8.60 -6.66 6.78
CA LEU A 49 7.90 -5.37 6.70
C LEU A 49 7.55 -4.80 8.08
N ARG A 50 7.17 -5.66 9.03
CA ARG A 50 6.93 -5.26 10.41
C ARG A 50 8.21 -4.73 11.06
N ILE A 51 9.34 -5.41 10.87
CA ILE A 51 10.65 -4.97 11.38
C ILE A 51 11.03 -3.64 10.77
N ILE A 52 10.88 -3.47 9.45
CA ILE A 52 11.14 -2.21 8.75
C ILE A 52 10.33 -1.08 9.37
N GLY A 53 9.02 -1.25 9.54
CA GLY A 53 8.16 -0.22 10.14
C GLY A 53 8.52 0.11 11.58
N MET A 54 8.89 -0.90 12.38
CA MET A 54 9.35 -0.69 13.76
C MET A 54 10.70 0.06 13.84
N LYS A 55 11.62 -0.21 12.92
CA LYS A 55 12.96 0.40 12.90
C LYS A 55 12.97 1.79 12.27
N LEU A 56 12.03 2.06 11.36
CA LEU A 56 11.91 3.32 10.62
C LEU A 56 10.58 4.03 10.94
N PRO A 57 10.35 4.49 12.19
CA PRO A 57 9.06 5.04 12.60
C PRO A 57 8.70 6.36 11.91
N LYS A 58 9.68 7.07 11.34
CA LYS A 58 9.51 8.35 10.62
C LYS A 58 9.31 8.17 9.12
N LEU A 59 9.13 6.94 8.66
CA LEU A 59 9.05 6.65 7.24
C LEU A 59 7.79 7.26 6.62
N ARG A 60 7.98 8.10 5.60
CA ARG A 60 6.95 8.77 4.81
C ARG A 60 6.79 8.16 3.43
N ARG A 61 7.86 7.65 2.83
CA ARG A 61 7.76 6.88 1.58
C ARG A 61 8.51 5.56 1.69
N LEU A 62 7.80 4.48 1.37
CA LEU A 62 8.35 3.14 1.24
C LEU A 62 8.11 2.65 -0.18
N THR A 63 9.16 2.23 -0.87
CA THR A 63 9.05 1.65 -2.20
C THR A 63 10.03 0.50 -2.32
N LEU A 64 9.51 -0.71 -2.51
CA LEU A 64 10.27 -1.96 -2.48
C LEU A 64 10.00 -2.78 -3.74
N ALA A 65 10.87 -2.58 -4.73
CA ALA A 65 10.89 -3.26 -6.02
C ALA A 65 9.50 -3.46 -6.62
N GLU A 66 8.65 -2.44 -6.60
CA GLU A 66 7.27 -2.47 -7.06
C GLU A 66 7.14 -2.76 -8.57
N ARG A 67 8.27 -2.70 -9.29
CA ARG A 67 8.38 -2.98 -10.73
C ARG A 67 9.60 -3.82 -11.09
N PRO A 68 9.62 -5.11 -10.73
CA PRO A 68 10.71 -5.97 -11.15
C PRO A 68 10.77 -6.08 -12.68
N PHE A 69 11.99 -6.16 -13.20
CA PHE A 69 12.29 -6.54 -14.57
C PHE A 69 11.94 -8.02 -14.79
N HIS A 70 12.48 -8.89 -13.94
CA HIS A 70 12.24 -10.32 -13.95
C HIS A 70 10.99 -10.62 -13.13
N ILE A 71 9.89 -10.88 -13.83
CA ILE A 71 8.59 -11.15 -13.21
C ILE A 71 8.61 -12.57 -12.62
N ALA A 72 8.40 -12.65 -11.31
CA ALA A 72 8.19 -13.89 -10.57
C ALA A 72 6.92 -13.78 -9.71
N PRO A 73 6.33 -14.87 -9.21
CA PRO A 73 5.24 -14.79 -8.26
C PRO A 73 5.64 -13.98 -7.01
N PRO A 74 4.86 -12.94 -6.62
CA PRO A 74 5.12 -12.17 -5.41
C PRO A 74 5.12 -13.02 -4.16
N LEU A 75 6.00 -12.69 -3.20
CA LEU A 75 6.02 -13.29 -1.87
C LEU A 75 5.04 -12.64 -0.89
N LEU A 76 4.63 -11.40 -1.19
CA LEU A 76 3.72 -10.60 -0.39
C LEU A 76 2.33 -10.59 -1.02
N ASN A 77 1.29 -10.60 -0.19
CA ASN A 77 -0.08 -10.39 -0.63
C ASN A 77 -0.49 -8.93 -0.37
N ILE A 78 -1.62 -8.50 -0.93
CA ILE A 78 -2.18 -7.18 -0.64
C ILE A 78 -2.45 -6.94 0.85
N SER A 79 -2.65 -7.99 1.64
CA SER A 79 -2.75 -7.95 3.11
C SER A 79 -1.52 -7.36 3.79
N ALA A 80 -0.33 -7.47 3.18
CA ALA A 80 0.92 -6.93 3.70
C ALA A 80 0.85 -5.41 3.94
N LEU A 81 -0.05 -4.71 3.24
CA LEU A 81 -0.31 -3.28 3.45
C LEU A 81 -0.82 -2.99 4.86
N LEU A 82 -1.57 -3.91 5.48
CA LEU A 82 -2.06 -3.76 6.86
C LEU A 82 -0.89 -3.65 7.84
N VAL A 83 0.11 -4.51 7.68
CA VAL A 83 1.31 -4.53 8.52
C VAL A 83 2.06 -3.20 8.42
N VAL A 84 2.25 -2.71 7.19
CA VAL A 84 2.98 -1.45 6.97
C VAL A 84 2.21 -0.26 7.54
N ILE A 85 0.90 -0.18 7.31
CA ILE A 85 0.07 0.93 7.79
C ILE A 85 0.00 0.97 9.32
N GLU A 86 -0.04 -0.20 9.97
CA GLU A 86 -0.03 -0.29 11.42
C GLU A 86 1.27 0.25 12.03
N LYS A 87 2.42 -0.03 11.38
CA LYS A 87 3.75 0.34 11.92
C LYS A 87 4.27 1.69 11.42
N CYS A 88 3.76 2.21 10.31
CA CYS A 88 4.19 3.47 9.70
C CYS A 88 3.03 4.49 9.65
N PRO A 89 2.65 5.12 10.78
CA PRO A 89 1.48 5.99 10.86
C PRO A 89 1.62 7.33 10.10
N SER A 90 2.83 7.67 9.64
CA SER A 90 3.12 8.88 8.86
C SER A 90 3.36 8.59 7.38
N LEU A 91 3.05 7.38 6.91
CA LEU A 91 3.32 6.99 5.54
C LEU A 91 2.42 7.77 4.56
N GLU A 92 3.03 8.33 3.53
CA GLU A 92 2.40 9.14 2.48
C GLU A 92 2.39 8.42 1.15
N SER A 93 3.41 7.59 0.89
CA SER A 93 3.52 6.78 -0.31
C SER A 93 3.99 5.38 0.02
N ILE A 94 3.31 4.41 -0.58
CA ILE A 94 3.71 3.01 -0.55
C ILE A 94 3.82 2.46 -1.96
N GLY A 95 4.90 1.73 -2.22
CA GLY A 95 5.09 0.97 -3.44
C GLY A 95 5.62 -0.41 -3.11
N LEU A 96 4.88 -1.45 -3.49
CA LEU A 96 5.26 -2.84 -3.21
C LEU A 96 4.94 -3.71 -4.42
N TYR A 97 5.74 -4.76 -4.59
CA TYR A 97 5.42 -5.88 -5.46
C TYR A 97 4.63 -6.93 -4.68
N ILE A 98 3.33 -7.01 -4.96
CA ILE A 98 2.38 -7.82 -4.18
C ILE A 98 1.49 -8.66 -5.11
N ASN A 99 0.93 -9.72 -4.55
CA ASN A 99 -0.17 -10.43 -5.16
C ASN A 99 -1.49 -9.71 -4.85
N GLY A 100 -2.05 -9.04 -5.86
CA GLY A 100 -3.32 -8.34 -5.78
C GLY A 100 -4.55 -9.25 -5.80
N ASP A 101 -4.41 -10.49 -6.27
CA ASP A 101 -5.52 -11.45 -6.33
C ASP A 101 -5.82 -12.10 -4.97
N ALA A 102 -4.88 -12.01 -4.02
CA ALA A 102 -5.03 -12.55 -2.67
C ALA A 102 -5.77 -11.58 -1.73
N CYS A 103 -6.83 -10.93 -2.22
CA CYS A 103 -7.67 -10.06 -1.41
C CYS A 103 -8.47 -10.90 -0.41
N LYS A 104 -8.23 -10.69 0.88
CA LYS A 104 -9.13 -11.17 1.94
C LYS A 104 -9.73 -9.96 2.62
N ASP A 105 -11.05 -9.96 2.75
CA ASP A 105 -11.72 -8.93 3.51
C ASP A 105 -11.18 -8.93 4.94
N PRO A 106 -10.63 -7.80 5.44
CA PRO A 106 -10.16 -7.75 6.81
C PRO A 106 -11.37 -7.90 7.74
N THR A 107 -11.27 -8.87 8.64
CA THR A 107 -12.29 -9.19 9.65
C THR A 107 -12.44 -8.09 10.70
N GLU A 108 -11.42 -7.25 10.84
CA GLU A 108 -11.37 -6.15 11.80
C GLU A 108 -11.49 -4.78 11.13
N PHE A 109 -12.00 -3.80 11.89
CA PHE A 109 -12.01 -2.41 11.46
C PHE A 109 -10.60 -1.87 11.36
N VAL A 110 -10.16 -1.61 10.13
CA VAL A 110 -8.88 -0.98 9.86
C VAL A 110 -9.04 0.54 9.98
N LYS A 111 -8.27 1.16 10.87
CA LYS A 111 -8.20 2.62 10.95
C LYS A 111 -7.55 3.15 9.66
N PRO A 112 -8.22 4.04 8.90
CA PRO A 112 -7.63 4.58 7.68
C PRO A 112 -6.40 5.41 8.00
N LEU A 113 -5.42 5.40 7.09
CA LEU A 113 -4.19 6.16 7.21
C LEU A 113 -4.36 7.54 6.56
N PRO A 114 -4.49 8.62 7.34
CA PRO A 114 -4.87 9.93 6.81
C PRO A 114 -3.77 10.60 5.98
N THR A 115 -2.53 10.13 6.05
CA THR A 115 -1.40 10.67 5.28
C THR A 115 -1.18 9.95 3.95
N LEU A 116 -1.66 8.70 3.81
CA LEU A 116 -1.39 7.89 2.63
C LEU A 116 -2.16 8.41 1.41
N ARG A 117 -1.41 8.81 0.38
CA ARG A 117 -1.96 9.40 -0.85
C ARG A 117 -1.47 8.72 -2.11
N THR A 118 -0.33 8.05 -2.06
CA THR A 118 0.22 7.43 -3.26
C THR A 118 0.37 5.92 -3.07
N LEU A 119 -0.35 5.16 -3.89
CA LEU A 119 -0.22 3.72 -4.01
C LEU A 119 0.51 3.39 -5.32
N ARG A 120 1.53 2.53 -5.24
CA ARG A 120 2.32 2.10 -6.40
C ARG A 120 2.45 0.59 -6.41
N PHE A 121 1.58 -0.08 -7.16
CA PHE A 121 1.65 -1.53 -7.27
C PHE A 121 2.39 -1.98 -8.53
N GLY A 122 2.73 -1.05 -9.43
CA GLY A 122 3.66 -1.29 -10.53
C GLY A 122 3.32 -2.55 -11.33
N MET A 123 4.19 -3.57 -11.24
CA MET A 123 4.04 -4.84 -11.98
C MET A 123 3.32 -5.95 -11.21
N SER A 124 2.75 -5.63 -10.04
CA SER A 124 2.02 -6.57 -9.19
C SER A 124 0.93 -7.30 -9.98
N PRO A 125 0.87 -8.64 -9.96
CA PRO A 125 -0.22 -9.38 -10.58
C PRO A 125 -1.56 -9.00 -9.93
N LEU A 126 -2.53 -8.74 -10.80
CA LEU A 126 -3.94 -8.56 -10.46
C LEU A 126 -4.74 -8.99 -11.69
N SER A 127 -5.62 -9.97 -11.52
CA SER A 127 -6.58 -10.39 -12.54
C SER A 127 -7.65 -9.32 -12.74
N LYS A 128 -8.26 -9.28 -13.93
CA LYS A 128 -9.29 -8.29 -14.24
C LYS A 128 -10.52 -8.50 -13.35
N GLU A 129 -10.83 -9.76 -13.07
CA GLU A 129 -11.96 -10.23 -12.29
C GLU A 129 -11.89 -9.75 -10.84
N ASN A 130 -10.68 -9.64 -10.27
CA ASN A 130 -10.46 -9.24 -8.87
C ASN A 130 -10.22 -7.74 -8.69
N THR A 131 -10.31 -6.92 -9.75
CA THR A 131 -10.09 -5.46 -9.65
C THR A 131 -11.04 -4.79 -8.66
N SER A 132 -12.32 -5.19 -8.64
CA SER A 132 -13.29 -4.65 -7.68
C SER A 132 -12.94 -5.02 -6.24
N GLU A 133 -12.55 -6.27 -5.99
CA GLU A 133 -12.16 -6.73 -4.65
C GLU A 133 -10.92 -5.99 -4.13
N ALA A 134 -9.91 -5.81 -4.98
CA ALA A 134 -8.73 -5.01 -4.64
C ALA A 134 -9.08 -3.55 -4.33
N ALA A 135 -9.97 -2.93 -5.11
CA ALA A 135 -10.44 -1.57 -4.85
C ALA A 135 -11.23 -1.47 -3.54
N PHE A 136 -12.09 -2.46 -3.24
CA PHE A 136 -12.80 -2.56 -1.96
C PHE A 136 -11.85 -2.77 -0.79
N PHE A 137 -10.79 -3.55 -0.95
CA PHE A 137 -9.79 -3.73 0.09
C PHE A 137 -9.05 -2.41 0.37
N LEU A 138 -8.47 -1.81 -0.66
CA LEU A 138 -7.64 -0.60 -0.55
C LEU A 138 -8.41 0.61 -0.02
N SER A 139 -9.68 0.78 -0.40
CA SER A 139 -10.49 1.87 0.12
C SER A 139 -10.72 1.79 1.64
N ARG A 140 -10.41 0.66 2.32
CA ARG A 140 -10.54 0.54 3.79
C ARG A 140 -9.38 1.24 4.47
N LEU A 141 -8.25 1.27 3.79
CA LEU A 141 -6.97 1.78 4.27
C LEU A 141 -6.85 3.29 4.10
N LEU A 142 -7.71 3.88 3.27
CA LEU A 142 -7.60 5.25 2.79
C LEU A 142 -8.75 6.11 3.30
N THR A 143 -8.51 7.42 3.35
CA THR A 143 -9.50 8.44 3.66
C THR A 143 -9.12 9.76 2.99
N MET A 144 -10.13 10.53 2.56
CA MET A 144 -10.01 11.90 2.07
C MET A 144 -10.38 12.95 3.14
N SER A 145 -10.89 12.50 4.30
CA SER A 145 -11.39 13.38 5.37
C SER A 145 -10.40 14.43 5.90
N VAL A 146 -9.10 14.14 5.87
CA VAL A 146 -8.07 15.02 6.48
C VAL A 146 -7.50 16.03 5.48
N ILE A 147 -7.40 15.66 4.21
CA ILE A 147 -6.87 16.54 3.15
C ILE A 147 -7.73 16.33 1.89
N PRO A 148 -8.90 16.97 1.79
CA PRO A 148 -9.88 16.70 0.73
C PRO A 148 -9.38 17.05 -0.67
N ASP A 149 -8.50 18.05 -0.77
CA ASP A 149 -8.04 18.60 -2.05
C ASP A 149 -6.80 17.87 -2.62
N VAL A 150 -6.24 16.91 -1.90
CA VAL A 150 -5.10 16.13 -2.38
C VAL A 150 -5.60 14.77 -2.87
N PRO A 151 -5.55 14.52 -4.20
CA PRO A 151 -6.07 13.28 -4.75
C PRO A 151 -5.25 12.08 -4.30
N ILE A 152 -5.93 10.94 -4.18
CA ILE A 152 -5.27 9.66 -4.01
C ILE A 152 -4.83 9.19 -5.39
N VAL A 153 -3.52 9.03 -5.55
CA VAL A 153 -2.88 8.63 -6.78
C VAL A 153 -2.54 7.15 -6.69
N ASN A 154 -3.21 6.33 -7.50
CA ASN A 154 -2.75 5.00 -7.82
C ASN A 154 -1.99 5.09 -9.15
N THR A 155 -0.67 4.95 -9.10
CA THR A 155 0.18 5.13 -10.28
C THR A 155 1.03 3.89 -10.57
N SER A 156 1.23 3.70 -11.88
CA SER A 156 2.16 2.75 -12.48
C SER A 156 3.23 3.47 -13.32
N ASP A 157 3.37 4.80 -13.19
CA ASP A 157 4.15 5.69 -14.08
C ASP A 157 5.51 5.09 -14.44
N PHE A 158 5.74 4.95 -15.74
CA PHE A 158 6.93 4.38 -16.40
C PHE A 158 8.20 5.14 -16.01
N LEU A 159 9.16 4.43 -15.42
CA LEU A 159 10.54 4.93 -15.24
C LEU A 159 11.46 4.45 -16.36
N PHE A 160 10.98 3.56 -17.22
CA PHE A 160 11.69 3.13 -18.40
C PHE A 160 11.23 3.98 -19.58
N ASP A 161 12.17 4.38 -20.42
CA ASP A 161 11.92 5.08 -21.69
C ASP A 161 10.94 4.29 -22.56
N ASP A 162 10.13 4.95 -23.39
CA ASP A 162 9.16 4.28 -24.28
C ASP A 162 9.87 3.26 -25.20
N SER A 163 11.13 3.54 -25.56
CA SER A 163 11.99 2.62 -26.32
C SER A 163 12.23 1.27 -25.64
N TYR A 164 12.01 1.16 -24.33
CA TYR A 164 12.20 -0.05 -23.55
C TYR A 164 11.03 -1.04 -23.69
N GLU A 165 9.79 -0.57 -23.85
CA GLU A 165 8.68 -1.49 -24.11
C GLU A 165 8.77 -2.13 -25.50
N ASP A 166 9.38 -1.41 -26.45
CA ASP A 166 9.54 -1.84 -27.84
C ASP A 166 10.55 -3.00 -28.01
N ILE A 167 11.49 -3.16 -27.09
CA ILE A 167 12.49 -4.25 -27.12
C ILE A 167 12.03 -5.53 -26.41
N LEU A 168 10.90 -5.50 -25.69
CA LEU A 168 10.41 -6.67 -24.97
C LEU A 168 9.73 -7.67 -25.92
N PRO A 169 9.85 -8.99 -25.66
CA PRO A 169 9.02 -9.98 -26.34
C PRO A 169 7.54 -9.62 -26.19
N ARG A 170 6.76 -9.78 -27.27
CA ARG A 170 5.34 -9.38 -27.31
C ARG A 170 4.52 -9.92 -26.15
N GLU A 171 4.78 -11.17 -25.74
CA GLU A 171 4.11 -11.82 -24.62
C GLU A 171 4.39 -11.11 -23.28
N VAL A 172 5.66 -10.74 -23.05
CA VAL A 172 6.07 -10.00 -21.85
C VAL A 172 5.43 -8.61 -21.86
N ALA A 173 5.51 -7.89 -22.98
CA ALA A 173 4.88 -6.57 -23.10
C ALA A 173 3.34 -6.63 -22.91
N GLY A 174 2.69 -7.68 -23.42
CA GLY A 174 1.26 -7.92 -23.24
C GLY A 174 0.88 -8.17 -21.78
N LEU A 175 1.62 -9.06 -21.10
CA LEU A 175 1.45 -9.31 -19.66
C LEU A 175 1.64 -8.03 -18.84
N ARG A 176 2.66 -7.23 -19.19
CA ARG A 176 2.92 -5.98 -18.49
C ARG A 176 1.76 -4.99 -18.60
N ARG A 177 1.29 -4.76 -19.84
CA ARG A 177 0.11 -3.91 -20.10
C ARG A 177 -1.14 -4.41 -19.39
N GLN A 178 -1.38 -5.72 -19.37
CA GLN A 178 -2.53 -6.31 -18.68
C GLN A 178 -2.52 -5.96 -17.19
N ARG A 179 -1.40 -6.16 -16.50
CA ARG A 179 -1.27 -5.87 -15.06
C ARG A 179 -1.41 -4.38 -14.77
N THR A 180 -0.76 -3.53 -15.57
CA THR A 180 -0.89 -2.07 -15.48
C THR A 180 -2.35 -1.64 -15.61
N ASN A 181 -3.05 -2.14 -16.63
CA ASN A 181 -4.45 -1.80 -16.87
C ASN A 181 -5.36 -2.22 -15.71
N ALA A 182 -5.13 -3.39 -15.10
CA ALA A 182 -5.91 -3.83 -13.94
C ALA A 182 -5.79 -2.85 -12.76
N TRP A 183 -4.58 -2.37 -12.45
CA TRP A 183 -4.37 -1.38 -11.39
C TRP A 183 -4.88 0.02 -11.75
N ILE A 184 -4.89 0.40 -13.04
CA ILE A 184 -5.56 1.62 -13.51
C ILE A 184 -7.06 1.55 -13.23
N GLU A 185 -7.71 0.42 -13.51
CA GLU A 185 -9.14 0.23 -13.20
C GLU A 185 -9.41 0.32 -11.70
N VAL A 186 -8.56 -0.27 -10.85
CA VAL A 186 -8.63 -0.07 -9.39
C VAL A 186 -8.55 1.41 -9.05
N GLY A 187 -7.58 2.13 -9.62
CA GLY A 187 -7.41 3.58 -9.43
C GLY A 187 -8.65 4.40 -9.78
N LYS A 188 -9.38 4.04 -10.84
CA LYS A 188 -10.64 4.70 -11.22
C LYS A 188 -11.78 4.46 -10.23
N MET A 189 -11.83 3.28 -9.59
CA MET A 189 -12.87 2.94 -8.61
C MET A 189 -12.64 3.58 -7.24
N LEU A 190 -11.37 3.76 -6.85
CA LEU A 190 -10.99 4.18 -5.50
C LEU A 190 -11.65 5.47 -5.00
N PRO A 191 -11.69 6.60 -5.76
CA PRO A 191 -12.24 7.86 -5.24
C PRO A 191 -13.68 7.72 -4.74
N ASN A 192 -14.54 7.05 -5.52
CA ASN A 192 -15.95 6.85 -5.17
C ASN A 192 -16.10 5.93 -3.94
N LEU A 193 -15.32 4.85 -3.89
CA LEU A 193 -15.35 3.91 -2.77
C LEU A 193 -14.86 4.54 -1.46
N ILE A 194 -13.81 5.38 -1.54
CA ILE A 194 -13.27 6.08 -0.37
C ILE A 194 -14.26 7.13 0.12
N THR A 195 -14.90 7.86 -0.80
CA THR A 195 -15.95 8.84 -0.46
C THR A 195 -17.11 8.18 0.27
N ALA A 196 -17.65 7.09 -0.28
CA ALA A 196 -18.73 6.33 0.34
C ALA A 196 -18.34 5.81 1.73
N ARG A 197 -17.08 5.36 1.92
CA ARG A 197 -16.60 4.92 3.22
C ARG A 197 -16.38 6.04 4.22
N ASP A 198 -15.90 7.19 3.78
CA ASP A 198 -15.76 8.35 4.66
C ASP A 198 -17.12 8.87 5.11
N GLU A 199 -18.15 8.78 4.27
CA GLU A 199 -19.54 9.05 4.67
C GLU A 199 -20.04 8.04 5.70
N GLU A 200 -19.79 6.75 5.49
CA GLU A 200 -20.19 5.71 6.43
C GLU A 200 -19.51 5.86 7.78
N ARG A 201 -18.19 6.10 7.80
CA ARG A 201 -17.43 6.40 9.02
C ARG A 201 -18.02 7.60 9.76
N ARG A 202 -18.35 8.68 9.04
CA ARG A 202 -18.99 9.88 9.63
C ARG A 202 -20.36 9.57 10.25
N ARG A 203 -21.19 8.74 9.59
CA ARG A 203 -22.49 8.32 10.13
C ARG A 203 -22.33 7.52 11.41
N ILE A 204 -21.41 6.55 11.42
CA ILE A 204 -21.11 5.74 12.61
C ILE A 204 -20.64 6.63 13.76
N GLU A 205 -19.72 7.57 13.51
CA GLU A 205 -19.22 8.49 14.54
C GLU A 205 -20.34 9.37 15.15
N ILE A 206 -21.31 9.82 14.33
CA ILE A 206 -22.46 10.59 14.80
C ILE A 206 -23.34 9.72 15.72
N LEU A 207 -23.68 8.51 15.28
CA LEU A 207 -24.50 7.57 16.04
C LEU A 207 -23.85 7.16 17.37
N GLU A 208 -22.53 6.95 17.38
CA GLU A 208 -21.78 6.64 18.61
C GLU A 208 -21.81 7.81 19.60
N ARG A 209 -21.71 9.06 19.13
CA ARG A 209 -21.82 10.25 19.99
C ARG A 209 -23.23 10.43 20.54
N GLU A 210 -24.25 10.20 19.75
CA GLU A 210 -25.65 10.25 20.18
C GLU A 210 -25.94 9.18 21.24
N ASN A 211 -25.53 7.93 20.98
CA ASN A 211 -25.65 6.84 21.96
C ASN A 211 -24.91 7.15 23.26
N ALA A 212 -23.68 7.67 23.20
CA ALA A 212 -22.93 8.06 24.39
C ALA A 212 -23.64 9.17 25.19
N THR A 213 -24.32 10.09 24.51
CA THR A 213 -25.09 11.17 25.13
C THR A 213 -26.35 10.65 25.80
N LEU A 214 -27.10 9.77 25.13
CA LEU A 214 -28.29 9.12 25.67
C LEU A 214 -27.97 8.26 26.91
N MET A 215 -26.88 7.49 26.86
CA MET A 215 -26.43 6.70 28.01
C MET A 215 -26.07 7.57 29.22
N ARG A 216 -25.46 8.74 29.00
CA ARG A 216 -25.17 9.70 30.08
C ARG A 216 -26.46 10.29 30.67
N GLN A 217 -27.43 10.66 29.83
CA GLN A 217 -28.72 11.19 30.29
C GLN A 217 -29.52 10.15 31.07
N GLY A 218 -29.60 8.91 30.59
CA GLY A 218 -30.25 7.80 31.28
C GLY A 218 -29.63 7.49 32.64
N ASN A 219 -28.30 7.50 32.75
CA ASN A 219 -27.60 7.29 34.02
C ASN A 219 -27.84 8.44 35.03
N ILE A 220 -27.95 9.69 34.56
CA ILE A 220 -28.29 10.83 35.42
C ILE A 220 -29.75 10.72 35.90
N SER A 221 -30.68 10.32 35.04
CA SER A 221 -32.07 10.10 35.42
C SER A 221 -32.22 8.98 36.46
N LEU A 222 -31.49 7.86 36.30
CA LEU A 222 -31.50 6.76 37.27
C LEU A 222 -30.93 7.16 38.64
N LEU A 223 -29.90 8.02 38.69
CA LEU A 223 -29.40 8.58 39.94
C LEU A 223 -30.43 9.50 40.60
N TYR A 224 -31.19 10.28 39.83
CA TYR A 224 -32.26 11.12 40.36
C TYR A 224 -33.41 10.32 40.98
N TYR A 225 -33.75 9.15 40.41
CA TYR A 225 -34.78 8.27 40.97
C TYR A 225 -34.31 7.42 42.17
N ALA A 226 -33.00 7.32 42.42
CA ALA A 226 -32.47 6.60 43.59
C ALA A 226 -32.36 7.46 44.87
N TYR A 227 -32.63 8.78 44.78
CA TYR A 227 -32.57 9.74 45.88
C TYR A 227 -33.95 10.27 46.32
N ILE A 228 -35.04 9.67 45.84
CA ILE A 228 -36.42 9.91 46.26
C ILE A 228 -36.94 8.65 46.93
#